data_AF-A0AAU6EFV9-F1
#
_entry.id   AF-A0AAU6EFV9-F1
#
_cell.length_a   1.000
_cell.length_b   1.000
_cell.length_c   1.000
_cell.angle_alpha   90.00
_cell.angle_beta   90.00
_cell.angle_gamma   90.00
#
_symmetry.space_group_name_H-M   'P 1'
#
loop_
_entity.id
_entity.type
_entity.pdbx_description
1 polymer ?
#
loop_
_entity_poly.entity_id
_entity_poly.type
_entity_poly.pdbx_seq_one_letter_code
_entity_poly.pdbx_strand_id
1 'polypeptide(L)'
;MELMTGVRNPLVRGSFDFTLSGGLGIGGCAIYQREGDRLKVLQIDLTPASDPEDVKEVLGDGASPLPEILPGVIGYYFKRASGEDNAAFSTLVRGKAEINIQLEIGAKGRDNAADVLALMKLVAPKLLTDASAPSATPKPPSPTPKKD
;
A
#
# COMPACT_ATOMS: atom_id res chain seq x y z
N MET A 1 10.33 11.29 -5.15
CA MET A 1 9.03 11.95 -4.93
C MET A 1 8.76 13.04 -5.96
N GLU A 2 9.66 14.01 -6.18
CA GLU A 2 9.47 15.08 -7.19
C GLU A 2 9.04 14.55 -8.57
N LEU A 3 9.62 13.43 -9.01
CA LEU A 3 9.31 12.84 -10.31
C LEU A 3 7.92 12.22 -10.42
N MET A 4 7.32 11.79 -9.30
CA MET A 4 6.07 11.02 -9.29
C MET A 4 4.85 11.94 -9.17
N THR A 5 4.94 12.91 -8.26
CA THR A 5 3.87 13.86 -7.98
C THR A 5 4.04 15.18 -8.75
N GLY A 6 5.22 15.43 -9.32
CA GLY A 6 5.57 16.73 -9.91
C GLY A 6 5.78 17.85 -8.89
N VAL A 7 5.57 17.59 -7.59
CA VAL A 7 5.63 18.62 -6.54
C VAL A 7 7.06 18.79 -6.05
N ARG A 8 7.58 20.02 -6.19
CA ARG A 8 8.85 20.46 -5.60
C ARG A 8 8.64 20.99 -4.19
N ASN A 9 9.53 20.65 -3.26
CA ASN A 9 9.47 21.06 -1.85
C ASN A 9 8.07 20.81 -1.20
N PRO A 10 7.60 19.55 -1.15
CA PRO A 10 6.26 19.26 -0.66
C PRO A 10 6.09 19.53 0.84
N LEU A 11 4.85 19.75 1.27
CA LEU A 11 4.47 19.65 2.67
C LEU A 11 4.09 18.20 2.98
N VAL A 12 4.82 17.55 3.88
CA VAL A 12 4.55 16.16 4.29
C VAL A 12 4.00 16.16 5.70
N ARG A 13 2.90 15.44 5.93
CA ARG A 13 2.29 15.25 7.25
C ARG A 13 1.81 13.83 7.41
N GLY A 14 2.14 13.21 8.54
CA GLY A 14 1.67 11.87 8.83
C GLY A 14 2.28 11.26 10.06
N SER A 15 1.63 10.21 10.53
CA SER A 15 2.10 9.34 11.60
C SER A 15 1.41 7.99 11.47
N PHE A 16 2.14 6.93 11.79
CA PHE A 16 1.60 5.58 11.91
C PHE A 16 1.80 5.11 13.35
N ASP A 17 0.78 4.50 13.92
CA ASP A 17 0.83 3.86 15.23
C ASP A 17 0.55 2.36 15.06
N PHE A 18 1.57 1.55 15.29
CA PHE A 18 1.49 0.08 15.17
C PHE A 18 1.02 -0.62 16.45
N THR A 19 0.83 0.14 17.54
CA THR A 19 0.41 -0.42 18.84
C THR A 19 -1.11 -0.45 18.99
N LEU A 20 -1.81 0.37 18.22
CA LEU A 20 -3.27 0.42 18.21
C LEU A 20 -3.87 -0.72 17.39
N SER A 21 -5.19 -0.90 17.52
CA SER A 21 -5.98 -1.83 16.71
C SER A 21 -5.51 -3.29 16.79
N GLY A 22 -5.09 -3.73 17.98
CA GLY A 22 -4.61 -5.09 18.19
C GLY A 22 -3.30 -5.42 17.48
N GLY A 23 -2.46 -4.42 17.22
CA GLY A 23 -1.16 -4.60 16.54
C GLY A 23 -1.24 -4.57 15.01
N LEU A 24 -2.44 -4.36 14.43
CA LEU A 24 -2.63 -4.21 12.98
C LEU A 24 -2.08 -2.89 12.44
N GLY A 25 -1.91 -1.92 13.34
CA GLY A 25 -1.49 -0.58 13.01
C GLY A 25 -2.61 0.27 12.39
N ILE A 26 -2.48 1.58 12.59
CA ILE A 26 -3.37 2.58 12.04
C ILE A 26 -2.58 3.86 11.80
N GLY A 27 -2.93 4.59 10.74
CA GLY A 27 -2.40 5.93 10.53
C GLY A 27 -2.35 6.28 9.07
N GLY A 28 -1.69 7.38 8.77
CA GLY A 28 -1.57 7.84 7.41
C GLY A 28 -0.47 8.86 7.23
N CYS A 29 -0.03 8.98 5.98
CA CYS A 29 0.92 9.97 5.53
C CYS A 29 0.40 10.60 4.24
N ALA A 30 0.36 11.93 4.22
CA ALA A 30 -0.09 12.69 3.08
C ALA A 30 0.95 13.74 2.68
N ILE A 31 1.07 13.91 1.36
CA ILE A 31 1.92 14.88 0.69
C ILE A 31 1.00 15.92 0.06
N TYR A 32 1.30 17.18 0.32
CA TYR A 32 0.55 18.34 -0.18
C TYR A 32 1.45 19.26 -0.99
N GLN A 33 0.84 20.01 -1.90
CA GLN A 33 1.47 21.21 -2.46
C GLN A 33 1.79 22.17 -1.31
N ARG A 34 2.95 22.84 -1.38
CA ARG A 34 3.37 23.77 -0.32
C ARG A 34 2.72 25.15 -0.46
N GLU A 35 2.66 25.61 -1.70
CA GLU A 35 2.10 26.90 -2.11
C GLU A 35 0.69 26.73 -2.68
N GLY A 36 -0.02 27.83 -2.86
CA GLY A 36 -1.40 27.84 -3.38
C GLY A 36 -2.40 27.17 -2.43
N ASP A 37 -3.36 26.44 -2.99
CA ASP A 37 -4.46 25.80 -2.25
C ASP A 37 -4.03 24.61 -1.40
N ARG A 38 -2.74 24.25 -1.43
CA ARG A 38 -2.14 23.13 -0.68
C ARG A 38 -2.87 21.82 -0.90
N LEU A 39 -3.25 21.57 -2.15
CA LEU A 39 -3.96 20.36 -2.53
C LEU A 39 -3.16 19.12 -2.13
N LYS A 40 -3.90 18.09 -1.69
CA LYS A 40 -3.33 16.78 -1.41
C LYS A 40 -2.96 16.12 -2.73
N VAL A 41 -1.75 15.56 -2.80
CA VAL A 41 -1.20 15.02 -4.03
C VAL A 41 -0.94 13.52 -3.91
N LEU A 42 -0.52 13.07 -2.74
CA LEU A 42 -0.36 11.66 -2.41
C LEU A 42 -0.90 11.40 -1.00
N GLN A 43 -1.57 10.28 -0.82
CA GLN A 43 -1.94 9.74 0.48
C GLN A 43 -1.53 8.28 0.58
N ILE A 44 -1.08 7.88 1.76
CA ILE A 44 -0.82 6.50 2.14
C ILE A 44 -1.52 6.30 3.47
N ASP A 45 -2.53 5.44 3.51
CA ASP A 45 -3.25 5.10 4.73
C ASP A 45 -3.00 3.64 5.10
N LEU A 46 -2.90 3.39 6.40
CA LEU A 46 -2.92 2.07 7.01
C LEU A 46 -4.16 2.02 7.90
N THR A 47 -5.08 1.12 7.61
CA THR A 47 -6.32 0.99 8.37
C THR A 47 -6.52 -0.45 8.84
N PRO A 48 -6.97 -0.65 10.09
CA PRO A 48 -7.63 -1.89 10.44
C PRO A 48 -8.99 -1.94 9.73
N ALA A 49 -9.43 -3.14 9.36
CA ALA A 49 -10.80 -3.43 8.90
C ALA A 49 -11.10 -3.33 7.40
N SER A 50 -10.27 -3.96 6.57
CA SER A 50 -10.75 -4.38 5.26
C SER A 50 -10.99 -5.87 5.24
N ASP A 51 -12.18 -6.26 4.80
CA ASP A 51 -12.48 -7.64 4.51
C ASP A 51 -11.82 -8.01 3.17
N PRO A 52 -10.98 -9.05 3.12
CA PRO A 52 -10.50 -9.59 1.84
C PRO A 52 -11.60 -9.85 0.81
N GLU A 53 -12.84 -10.10 1.25
CA GLU A 53 -13.99 -10.24 0.35
C GLU A 53 -14.33 -8.94 -0.40
N ASP A 54 -14.20 -7.77 0.22
CA ASP A 54 -14.45 -6.48 -0.45
C ASP A 54 -13.48 -6.26 -1.62
N VAL A 55 -12.21 -6.66 -1.43
CA VAL A 55 -11.20 -6.61 -2.49
C VAL A 55 -11.55 -7.56 -3.63
N LYS A 56 -12.07 -8.75 -3.33
CA LYS A 56 -12.49 -9.72 -4.35
C LYS A 56 -13.71 -9.24 -5.13
N GLU A 57 -14.66 -8.58 -4.46
CA GLU A 57 -15.82 -7.97 -5.12
C GLU A 57 -15.38 -6.90 -6.11
N VAL A 58 -14.52 -5.97 -5.69
CA VAL A 58 -13.98 -4.91 -6.55
C VAL A 58 -13.21 -5.49 -7.75
N LEU A 59 -12.47 -6.58 -7.55
CA LEU A 59 -11.83 -7.31 -8.65
C LEU A 59 -12.85 -7.97 -9.59
N GLY A 60 -13.94 -8.53 -9.04
CA GLY A 60 -15.06 -9.09 -9.80
C GLY A 60 -15.77 -8.06 -10.69
N ASP A 61 -15.84 -6.81 -10.22
CA ASP A 61 -16.39 -5.67 -10.96
C ASP A 61 -15.44 -5.10 -12.04
N GLY A 62 -14.27 -5.71 -12.22
CA GLY A 62 -13.35 -5.40 -13.31
C GLY A 62 -12.20 -4.48 -12.93
N ALA A 63 -11.95 -4.25 -11.63
CA ALA A 63 -10.72 -3.59 -11.21
C ALA A 63 -9.49 -4.41 -11.61
N SER A 64 -8.38 -3.73 -11.88
CA SER A 64 -7.16 -4.40 -12.31
C SER A 64 -6.42 -4.98 -11.10
N PRO A 65 -6.07 -6.28 -11.09
CA PRO A 65 -5.38 -6.88 -9.96
C PRO A 65 -3.96 -6.33 -9.82
N LEU A 66 -3.51 -6.16 -8.57
CA LEU A 66 -2.10 -5.97 -8.27
C LEU A 66 -1.37 -7.31 -8.37
N PRO A 67 -0.08 -7.31 -8.79
CA PRO A 67 0.75 -8.49 -8.60
C PRO A 67 0.87 -8.82 -7.11
N GLU A 68 1.18 -10.07 -6.78
CA GLU A 68 1.49 -10.44 -5.41
C GLU A 68 2.77 -9.71 -4.93
N ILE A 69 2.63 -8.84 -3.93
CA ILE A 69 3.73 -8.03 -3.38
C ILE A 69 4.33 -8.70 -2.13
N LEU A 70 3.52 -9.44 -1.38
CA LEU A 70 3.86 -10.18 -0.17
C LEU A 70 3.02 -11.46 -0.12
N PRO A 71 3.47 -12.54 0.55
CA PRO A 71 2.67 -13.75 0.67
C PRO A 71 1.31 -13.49 1.33
N GLY A 72 0.24 -13.99 0.71
CA GLY A 72 -1.12 -13.94 1.26
C GLY A 72 -1.76 -12.56 1.23
N VAL A 73 -1.28 -11.67 0.36
CA VAL A 73 -1.93 -10.38 0.08
C VAL A 73 -2.77 -10.47 -1.17
N ILE A 74 -3.85 -9.70 -1.17
CA ILE A 74 -4.68 -9.46 -2.35
C ILE A 74 -4.86 -7.97 -2.51
N GLY A 75 -4.99 -7.50 -3.74
CA GLY A 75 -5.13 -6.08 -3.98
C GLY A 75 -5.48 -5.77 -5.42
N TYR A 76 -5.94 -4.55 -5.61
CA TYR A 76 -6.31 -4.02 -6.91
C TYR A 76 -5.73 -2.62 -7.07
N TYR A 77 -5.67 -2.17 -8.31
CA TYR A 77 -5.47 -0.78 -8.64
C TYR A 77 -6.57 -0.31 -9.58
N PHE A 78 -6.83 0.98 -9.52
CA PHE A 78 -7.64 1.65 -10.52
C PHE A 78 -7.02 2.99 -10.87
N LYS A 79 -7.22 3.39 -12.11
CA LYS A 79 -6.91 4.72 -12.60
C LYS A 79 -8.24 5.41 -12.90
N ARG A 80 -8.38 6.66 -12.49
CA ARG A 80 -9.58 7.42 -12.86
C ARG A 80 -9.62 7.57 -14.39
N ALA A 81 -10.71 7.10 -15.02
CA ALA A 81 -10.83 7.00 -16.47
C ALA A 81 -10.76 8.35 -17.20
N SER A 82 -11.16 9.43 -16.53
CA SER A 82 -11.11 10.80 -17.04
C SER A 82 -10.90 11.79 -15.89
N GLY A 83 -10.10 12.82 -16.14
CA GLY A 83 -9.77 13.88 -15.16
C GLY A 83 -8.39 14.48 -15.42
N GLU A 84 -8.24 15.77 -15.19
CA GLU A 84 -6.97 16.49 -15.42
C GLU A 84 -5.87 16.04 -14.45
N ASP A 85 -6.27 15.50 -13.29
CA ASP A 85 -5.36 15.14 -12.21
C ASP A 85 -4.63 13.80 -12.42
N ASN A 86 -5.00 13.01 -13.43
CA ASN A 86 -4.40 11.70 -13.73
C ASN A 86 -4.29 10.76 -12.50
N ALA A 87 -5.32 10.78 -11.63
CA ALA A 87 -5.30 10.07 -10.36
C ALA A 87 -5.20 8.54 -10.51
N ALA A 88 -4.43 7.91 -9.62
CA ALA A 88 -4.24 6.48 -9.56
C ALA A 88 -4.25 6.00 -8.10
N PHE A 89 -4.86 4.85 -7.88
CA PHE A 89 -5.13 4.33 -6.55
C PHE A 89 -4.76 2.86 -6.52
N SER A 90 -4.22 2.40 -5.39
CA SER A 90 -3.96 0.98 -5.16
C SER A 90 -4.29 0.62 -3.73
N THR A 91 -4.93 -0.53 -3.58
CA THR A 91 -5.33 -1.10 -2.30
C THR A 91 -4.71 -2.46 -2.16
N LEU A 92 -4.11 -2.75 -1.00
CA LEU A 92 -3.53 -4.03 -0.68
C LEU A 92 -3.99 -4.46 0.71
N VAL A 93 -4.57 -5.66 0.80
CA VAL A 93 -5.07 -6.23 2.05
C VAL A 93 -4.26 -7.45 2.43
N ARG A 94 -3.95 -7.56 3.72
CA ARG A 94 -3.35 -8.74 4.35
C ARG A 94 -4.08 -9.06 5.64
N GLY A 95 -4.87 -10.13 5.64
CA GLY A 95 -5.72 -10.47 6.78
C GLY A 95 -6.70 -9.33 7.07
N LYS A 96 -6.55 -8.65 8.20
CA LYS A 96 -7.42 -7.54 8.65
C LYS A 96 -6.80 -6.15 8.47
N ALA A 97 -5.59 -6.07 7.93
CA ALA A 97 -4.90 -4.82 7.69
C ALA A 97 -4.99 -4.45 6.20
N GLU A 98 -5.30 -3.19 5.93
CA GLU A 98 -5.30 -2.61 4.59
C GLU A 98 -4.29 -1.48 4.50
N ILE A 99 -3.59 -1.44 3.37
CA ILE A 99 -2.91 -0.23 2.91
C ILE A 99 -3.58 0.29 1.67
N ASN A 100 -3.83 1.59 1.69
CA ASN A 100 -4.33 2.33 0.56
C ASN A 100 -3.30 3.39 0.15
N ILE A 101 -2.98 3.46 -1.15
CA ILE A 101 -2.13 4.50 -1.73
C ILE A 101 -2.93 5.23 -2.79
N GLN A 102 -3.09 6.54 -2.59
CA GLN A 102 -3.89 7.41 -3.43
C GLN A 102 -2.98 8.49 -4.01
N LEU A 103 -2.61 8.36 -5.28
CA LEU A 103 -2.02 9.44 -6.04
C LEU A 103 -3.15 10.28 -6.62
N GLU A 104 -3.51 11.33 -5.88
CA GLU A 104 -4.63 12.22 -6.22
C GLU A 104 -4.30 13.11 -7.41
N ILE A 105 -3.04 13.55 -7.51
CA ILE A 105 -2.55 14.35 -8.64
C ILE A 105 -1.25 13.72 -9.14
N GLY A 106 -1.34 13.03 -10.28
CA GLY A 106 -0.20 12.39 -10.94
C GLY A 106 0.49 13.29 -11.94
N ALA A 107 1.79 13.07 -12.16
CA ALA A 107 2.55 13.86 -13.12
C ALA A 107 2.16 13.51 -14.57
N LYS A 108 1.95 14.54 -15.40
CA LYS A 108 1.58 14.38 -16.81
C LYS A 108 2.65 13.62 -17.59
N GLY A 109 2.22 12.67 -18.43
CA GLY A 109 3.11 11.87 -19.28
C GLY A 109 3.77 10.67 -18.58
N ARG A 110 3.41 10.39 -17.32
CA ARG A 110 3.87 9.21 -16.59
C ARG A 110 2.80 8.12 -16.54
N ASP A 111 3.27 6.90 -16.34
CA ASP A 111 2.41 5.79 -15.96
C ASP A 111 2.17 5.81 -14.44
N ASN A 112 1.13 6.55 -14.05
CA ASN A 112 0.76 6.71 -12.65
C ASN A 112 0.32 5.39 -12.00
N ALA A 113 -0.13 4.41 -12.78
CA ALA A 113 -0.44 3.07 -12.25
C ALA A 113 0.86 2.34 -11.88
N ALA A 114 1.87 2.39 -12.74
CA ALA A 114 3.19 1.84 -12.44
C ALA A 114 3.85 2.54 -11.23
N ASP A 115 3.68 3.86 -11.11
CA ASP A 115 4.22 4.64 -9.99
C ASP A 115 3.58 4.27 -8.65
N VAL A 116 2.25 4.17 -8.61
CA VAL A 116 1.51 3.76 -7.41
C VAL A 116 1.82 2.30 -7.04
N LEU A 117 1.93 1.41 -8.03
CA LEU A 117 2.39 0.03 -7.81
C LEU A 117 3.81 -0.03 -7.23
N ALA A 118 4.73 0.79 -7.75
CA ALA A 118 6.10 0.87 -7.24
C ALA A 118 6.14 1.39 -5.80
N LEU A 119 5.30 2.39 -5.47
CA LEU A 119 5.12 2.83 -4.09
C LEU A 119 4.60 1.70 -3.22
N MET A 120 3.54 1.00 -3.64
CA MET A 120 2.96 -0.12 -2.88
C MET A 120 4.01 -1.18 -2.57
N LYS A 121 4.83 -1.56 -3.55
CA LYS A 121 5.97 -2.48 -3.35
C LYS A 121 6.99 -1.98 -2.34
N LEU A 122 7.19 -0.67 -2.23
CA LEU A 122 8.16 -0.07 -1.32
C LEU A 122 7.64 0.06 0.12
N VAL A 123 6.37 0.46 0.29
CA VAL A 123 5.80 0.77 1.62
C VAL A 123 5.07 -0.40 2.24
N ALA A 124 4.37 -1.22 1.46
CA ALA A 124 3.55 -2.30 2.02
C ALA A 124 4.34 -3.30 2.87
N PRO A 125 5.55 -3.75 2.48
CA PRO A 125 6.36 -4.65 3.32
C PRO A 125 6.73 -4.09 4.68
N LYS A 126 6.74 -2.75 4.83
CA LYS A 126 7.13 -2.06 6.07
C LYS A 126 5.94 -1.72 6.96
N LEU A 127 4.76 -1.62 6.37
CA LEU A 127 3.55 -1.14 7.04
C LEU A 127 2.56 -2.28 7.30
N LEU A 128 2.50 -3.30 6.44
CA LEU A 128 1.84 -4.57 6.73
C LEU A 128 2.82 -5.48 7.50
N THR A 129 3.30 -5.00 8.64
CA THR A 129 4.08 -5.83 9.56
C THR A 129 3.17 -6.88 10.16
N ASP A 130 3.66 -8.12 10.17
CA ASP A 130 2.89 -9.27 10.59
C ASP A 130 2.44 -9.18 12.06
N ALA A 131 1.17 -8.88 12.29
CA ALA A 131 0.49 -9.27 13.52
C ALA A 131 0.00 -10.73 13.46
N SER A 132 0.12 -11.39 12.30
CA SER A 132 -0.37 -12.76 12.07
C SER A 132 0.57 -13.62 11.23
N ALA A 133 1.88 -13.29 11.20
CA ALA A 133 2.88 -14.24 10.69
C ALA A 133 2.66 -15.52 11.49
N PRO A 134 2.55 -16.70 10.86
CA PRO A 134 2.97 -17.88 11.59
C PRO A 134 4.37 -17.56 12.09
N SER A 135 4.55 -17.51 13.41
CA SER A 135 5.88 -17.45 14.02
C SER A 135 6.69 -18.47 13.25
N ALA A 136 7.81 -18.06 12.64
CA ALA A 136 8.68 -19.01 11.96
C ALA A 136 8.97 -20.12 12.99
N THR A 137 8.30 -21.25 12.86
CA THR A 137 8.52 -22.37 13.75
C THR A 137 9.98 -22.71 13.54
N PRO A 138 10.81 -22.77 14.58
CA PRO A 138 12.19 -23.20 14.42
C PRO A 138 12.13 -24.56 13.74
N LYS A 139 12.63 -24.63 12.51
CA LYS A 139 12.77 -25.89 11.78
C LYS A 139 13.48 -26.85 12.73
N PRO A 140 12.90 -28.01 13.08
CA PRO A 140 13.61 -28.99 13.91
C PRO A 140 14.97 -29.26 13.25
N PRO A 141 16.08 -29.30 14.01
CA PRO A 141 17.37 -29.60 13.44
C PRO A 141 17.27 -30.92 12.67
N SER A 142 17.66 -30.88 11.39
CA SER A 142 17.75 -32.08 10.57
C SER A 142 18.55 -33.15 11.31
N PRO A 143 18.09 -34.42 11.34
CA PRO A 143 18.84 -35.46 12.01
C PRO A 143 20.20 -35.63 11.33
N THR A 144 21.25 -35.47 12.11
CA THR A 144 22.63 -35.71 11.69
C THR A 144 22.76 -37.17 11.24
N PRO A 145 23.37 -37.46 10.07
CA PRO A 145 23.59 -38.84 9.66
C PRO A 145 24.52 -39.52 10.67
N LYS A 146 24.04 -40.62 11.27
CA LYS A 146 24.88 -41.56 12.00
C LYS A 146 25.84 -42.16 10.98
N LYS A 147 27.14 -42.01 11.23
CA LYS A 147 28.19 -42.66 10.46
C LYS A 147 28.50 -43.97 11.19
N ASP A 148 28.14 -45.09 10.54
CA ASP A 148 28.64 -46.42 10.91
C ASP A 148 30.11 -46.58 10.50
#